data_AF-A0A7C3WMD5-F1
#
_entry.id   AF-A0A7C3WMD5-F1
#
_cell.length_a   1.000
_cell.length_b   1.000
_cell.length_c   1.000
_cell.angle_alpha   90.00
_cell.angle_beta   90.00
_cell.angle_gamma   90.00
#
_symmetry.space_group_name_H-M   'P 1'
#
loop_
_entity.id
_entity.type
_entity.pdbx_description
1 polymer ?
#
loop_
_entity_poly.entity_id
_entity_poly.type
_entity_poly.pdbx_seq_one_letter_code
_entity_poly.pdbx_strand_id
1 'polypeptide(L)'
;MDKVERNRLAILEVLEKSTTPLSSPRIAQLLTHLGLSLSQRAVRLYLQELEQEGLTKSFGKRGHMITDLGRTEIHASQIPLRMGYLSARIDQLTYAMTFDLATRTGQVVVNTSFVPPRILAEHLDKICTVFAKG
;
A
#
# COMPACT_ATOMS: atom_id res chain seq x y z
N MET A 1 -0.93 11.72 4.33
CA MET A 1 0.34 11.13 4.79
C MET A 1 1.19 12.23 5.39
N ASP A 2 1.62 12.01 6.62
CA ASP A 2 2.56 12.91 7.29
C ASP A 2 3.92 12.88 6.57
N LYS A 3 4.66 13.99 6.62
CA LYS A 3 6.00 14.12 6.02
C LYS A 3 6.95 13.07 6.59
N VAL A 4 6.80 12.73 7.87
CA VAL A 4 7.58 11.71 8.57
C VAL A 4 7.32 10.31 7.99
N GLU A 5 6.06 9.91 7.87
CA GLU A 5 5.69 8.61 7.27
C GLU A 5 6.18 8.50 5.82
N ARG A 6 6.04 9.57 5.04
CA ARG A 6 6.50 9.60 3.64
C ARG A 6 8.00 9.37 3.51
N ASN A 7 8.79 9.97 4.40
CA ASN A 7 10.24 9.79 4.43
C ASN A 7 10.62 8.35 4.82
N ARG A 8 9.92 7.78 5.80
CA ARG A 8 10.15 6.40 6.28
C ARG A 8 9.83 5.38 5.18
N LEU A 9 8.70 5.53 4.50
CA LEU A 9 8.32 4.68 3.37
C LEU A 9 9.30 4.79 2.22
N ALA A 10 9.74 5.99 1.86
CA ALA A 10 10.74 6.16 0.80
C ALA A 10 12.08 5.47 1.13
N ILE A 11 12.50 5.47 2.40
CA ILE A 11 13.69 4.73 2.85
C ILE A 11 13.49 3.22 2.68
N LEU A 12 12.32 2.69 3.08
CA LEU A 12 11.99 1.28 2.92
C LEU A 12 11.96 0.87 1.44
N GLU A 13 11.35 1.67 0.55
CA GLU A 13 11.32 1.41 -0.90
C GLU A 13 12.73 1.40 -1.53
N VAL A 14 13.63 2.28 -1.07
CA VAL A 14 15.03 2.27 -1.53
C VAL A 14 15.76 1.00 -1.08
N LEU A 15 15.51 0.55 0.15
CA LEU A 15 16.09 -0.69 0.67
C LEU A 15 15.51 -1.93 -0.02
N GLU A 16 14.22 -1.90 -0.39
CA GLU A 16 13.53 -3.00 -1.07
C GLU A 16 14.12 -3.30 -2.45
N LYS A 17 14.48 -2.24 -3.19
CA LYS A 17 15.08 -2.31 -4.54
C LYS A 17 16.53 -2.78 -4.54
N SER A 18 17.17 -2.86 -3.38
CA SER A 18 18.57 -3.27 -3.25
C SER A 18 18.68 -4.71 -2.77
N THR A 19 19.52 -5.50 -3.43
CA THR A 19 19.88 -6.86 -2.99
C THR A 19 21.02 -6.87 -1.96
N THR A 20 21.67 -5.72 -1.73
CA THR A 20 22.79 -5.57 -0.80
C THR A 20 22.46 -4.58 0.31
N PRO A 21 23.09 -4.69 1.51
CA PRO A 21 22.94 -3.68 2.56
C PRO A 21 23.35 -2.29 2.07
N LEU A 22 22.58 -1.26 2.43
CA LEU A 22 22.85 0.13 2.05
C LEU A 22 23.20 0.99 3.25
N SER A 23 24.23 1.80 3.11
CA SER A 23 24.64 2.78 4.12
C SER A 23 23.78 4.05 4.07
N SER A 24 23.68 4.77 5.19
CA SER A 24 22.90 6.02 5.26
C SER A 24 23.31 7.08 4.21
N PRO A 25 24.61 7.28 3.89
CA PRO A 25 25.02 8.16 2.80
C PRO A 25 24.48 7.71 1.44
N ARG A 26 24.51 6.40 1.17
CA ARG A 26 24.03 5.86 -0.11
C ARG A 26 22.52 6.00 -0.23
N ILE A 27 21.77 5.76 0.84
CA ILE A 27 20.31 5.94 0.88
C ILE A 27 19.96 7.41 0.66
N ALA A 28 20.64 8.35 1.32
CA ALA A 28 20.41 9.79 1.12
C ALA A 28 20.63 10.23 -0.34
N GLN A 29 21.68 9.71 -1.00
CA GLN A 29 21.92 9.94 -2.42
C GLN A 29 20.77 9.40 -3.29
N LEU A 30 20.35 8.15 -3.06
CA LEU A 30 19.27 7.53 -3.82
C LEU A 30 17.94 8.26 -3.65
N LEU A 31 17.63 8.72 -2.43
CA LEU A 31 16.44 9.53 -2.16
C LEU A 31 16.49 10.88 -2.87
N THR A 32 17.67 11.51 -2.95
CA THR A 32 17.85 12.76 -3.68
C THR A 32 17.55 12.59 -5.17
N HIS A 33 17.96 11.46 -5.78
CA HIS A 33 17.60 11.12 -7.16
C HIS A 33 16.10 10.91 -7.38
N LEU A 34 15.35 10.57 -6.32
CA LEU A 34 13.89 10.45 -6.31
C LEU A 34 13.18 11.78 -5.98
N GLY A 35 13.92 12.89 -5.86
CA GLY A 35 13.37 14.22 -5.52
C GLY A 35 13.12 14.43 -4.02
N LEU A 36 13.60 13.53 -3.16
CA LEU A 36 13.47 13.61 -1.71
C LEU A 36 14.81 13.96 -1.06
N SER A 37 14.97 15.23 -0.68
CA SER A 37 16.19 15.71 -0.03
C SER A 37 16.17 15.43 1.48
N LEU A 38 16.77 14.30 1.89
CA LEU A 38 17.02 13.99 3.30
C LEU A 38 18.51 14.08 3.63
N SER A 39 18.84 14.70 4.76
CA SER A 39 20.22 14.72 5.25
C SER A 39 20.64 13.32 5.71
N GLN A 40 21.92 13.00 5.62
CA GLN A 40 22.45 11.71 6.10
C GLN A 40 22.11 11.45 7.58
N ARG A 41 22.10 12.52 8.40
CA ARG A 41 21.71 12.46 9.81
C ARG A 41 20.25 12.07 9.98
N ALA A 42 19.35 12.65 9.19
CA ALA A 42 17.92 12.30 9.22
C ALA A 42 17.69 10.84 8.77
N VAL A 43 18.38 10.41 7.70
CA VAL A 43 18.31 9.00 7.25
C VAL A 43 18.79 8.05 8.34
N ARG A 44 19.89 8.40 9.05
CA ARG A 44 20.39 7.57 10.15
C ARG A 44 19.38 7.47 11.30
N LEU A 45 18.71 8.56 11.66
CA LEU A 45 17.66 8.56 12.68
C LEU A 45 16.51 7.62 12.29
N TYR A 46 15.98 7.76 11.07
CA TYR A 46 14.91 6.90 10.60
C TYR A 46 15.33 5.42 10.52
N LEU A 47 16.56 5.12 10.11
CA LEU A 47 17.05 3.74 10.10
C LEU A 47 17.13 3.13 11.50
N GLN A 48 17.45 3.92 12.53
CA GLN A 48 17.43 3.43 13.91
C GLN A 48 16.01 3.12 14.38
N GLU A 49 15.04 3.99 14.08
CA GLU A 49 13.63 3.75 14.40
C GLU A 49 13.09 2.52 13.65
N LEU A 50 13.33 2.45 12.33
CA LEU A 50 12.92 1.32 11.50
C LEU A 50 13.57 -0.01 11.93
N GLU A 51 14.79 0.03 12.46
CA GLU A 51 15.44 -1.13 13.05
C GLU A 51 14.81 -1.53 14.40
N GLN A 52 14.48 -0.58 15.27
CA GLN A 52 13.78 -0.84 16.53
C GLN A 52 12.40 -1.49 16.32
N GLU A 53 11.73 -1.12 15.23
CA GLU A 53 10.45 -1.68 14.81
C GLU A 53 10.59 -2.99 14.02
N GLY A 54 11.82 -3.45 13.76
CA GLY A 54 12.08 -4.71 13.04
C GLY A 54 11.84 -4.65 11.53
N LEU A 55 11.62 -3.47 10.96
CA LEU A 55 11.38 -3.25 9.52
C LEU A 55 12.69 -3.26 8.71
N THR A 56 13.82 -2.99 9.36
CA THR A 56 15.15 -3.13 8.78
C THR A 56 16.09 -3.87 9.71
N LYS A 57 17.17 -4.42 9.16
CA LYS A 57 18.22 -5.11 9.91
C LYS A 57 19.58 -4.47 9.61
N SER A 58 20.31 -4.07 10.65
CA SER A 58 21.67 -3.57 10.51
C SER A 58 22.69 -4.68 10.26
N PHE A 59 23.61 -4.42 9.36
CA PHE A 59 24.81 -5.21 9.06
C PHE A 59 26.09 -4.42 9.42
N GLY A 60 26.00 -3.55 10.43
CA GLY A 60 27.10 -2.72 10.91
C GLY A 60 27.61 -1.77 9.82
N LYS A 61 28.91 -1.85 9.50
CA LYS A 61 29.54 -0.97 8.49
C LYS A 61 28.97 -1.15 7.08
N ARG A 62 28.32 -2.29 6.79
CA ARG A 62 27.69 -2.54 5.49
C ARG A 62 26.38 -1.76 5.31
N GLY A 63 25.74 -1.33 6.40
CA GLY A 63 24.48 -0.60 6.38
C GLY A 63 23.27 -1.47 6.71
N HIS A 64 22.09 -1.08 6.23
CA HIS A 64 20.81 -1.73 6.55
C HIS A 64 20.27 -2.50 5.36
N MET A 65 19.49 -3.55 5.64
CA MET A 65 18.67 -4.27 4.66
C MET A 65 17.22 -4.30 5.15
N ILE A 66 16.27 -4.32 4.23
CA ILE A 66 14.86 -4.50 4.57
C ILE A 66 14.60 -5.92 5.08
N THR A 67 13.69 -6.06 6.05
CA THR A 67 13.17 -7.35 6.51
C THR A 67 11.86 -7.70 5.78
N ASP A 68 11.37 -8.93 5.95
CA ASP A 68 10.06 -9.30 5.40
C ASP A 68 8.92 -8.46 6.00
N LEU A 69 9.04 -8.10 7.29
CA LEU A 69 8.11 -7.18 7.95
C LEU A 69 8.12 -5.78 7.29
N GLY A 70 9.32 -5.27 6.97
CA GLY A 70 9.46 -4.02 6.22
C GLY A 70 8.82 -4.07 4.83
N ARG A 71 8.89 -5.20 4.13
CA ARG A 71 8.21 -5.39 2.83
C ARG A 71 6.69 -5.38 3.00
N THR A 72 6.18 -6.05 4.03
CA THR A 72 4.73 -6.02 4.32
C THR A 72 4.24 -4.62 4.65
N GLU A 73 5.05 -3.80 5.33
CA GLU A 73 4.73 -2.41 5.63
C GLU A 73 4.60 -1.55 4.36
N ILE A 74 5.53 -1.70 3.40
CA ILE A 74 5.43 -1.05 2.10
C ILE A 74 4.11 -1.41 1.42
N HIS A 75 3.77 -2.70 1.37
CA HIS A 75 2.51 -3.14 0.77
C HIS A 75 1.28 -2.59 1.48
N ALA A 76 1.28 -2.57 2.82
CA ALA A 76 0.19 -2.04 3.62
C ALA A 76 -0.02 -0.53 3.37
N SER A 77 1.07 0.23 3.26
CA SER A 77 1.02 1.68 3.01
C SER A 77 0.47 2.06 1.64
N GLN A 78 0.49 1.13 0.67
CA GLN A 78 -0.10 1.33 -0.66
C GLN A 78 -1.62 1.09 -0.68
N ILE A 79 -2.18 0.43 0.33
CA ILE A 79 -3.62 0.10 0.40
C ILE A 79 -4.48 1.37 0.41
N PRO A 80 -4.21 2.41 1.23
CA PRO A 80 -5.00 3.65 1.21
C PRO A 80 -4.97 4.36 -0.15
N LEU A 81 -3.82 4.38 -0.82
CA LEU A 81 -3.67 4.98 -2.14
C LEU A 81 -4.51 4.23 -3.19
N ARG A 82 -4.54 2.89 -3.10
CA ARG A 82 -5.41 2.05 -3.93
C ARG A 82 -6.90 2.30 -3.64
N MET A 83 -7.29 2.49 -2.38
CA MET A 83 -8.69 2.81 -2.03
C MET A 83 -9.16 4.12 -2.64
N GLY A 84 -8.33 5.18 -2.60
CA GLY A 84 -8.67 6.46 -3.23
C GLY A 84 -8.87 6.34 -4.74
N TYR A 85 -7.97 5.62 -5.42
CA TYR A 85 -8.11 5.33 -6.85
C TYR A 85 -9.37 4.50 -7.17
N LEU A 86 -9.64 3.47 -6.38
CA LEU A 86 -10.82 2.62 -6.56
C LEU A 86 -12.12 3.40 -6.35
N SER A 87 -12.18 4.27 -5.33
CA SER A 87 -13.34 5.14 -5.09
C SER A 87 -13.60 6.04 -6.29
N ALA A 88 -12.57 6.76 -6.76
CA ALA A 88 -12.71 7.64 -7.93
C ALA A 88 -13.14 6.86 -9.19
N ARG A 89 -12.67 5.62 -9.34
CA ARG A 89 -13.07 4.76 -10.45
C ARG A 89 -14.51 4.27 -10.33
N ILE A 90 -14.95 3.92 -9.11
CA ILE A 90 -16.35 3.57 -8.83
C ILE A 90 -17.26 4.76 -9.12
N ASP A 91 -16.88 5.96 -8.68
CA ASP A 91 -17.65 7.19 -8.94
C ASP A 91 -17.77 7.47 -10.44
N GLN A 92 -16.66 7.34 -11.18
CA GLN A 92 -16.65 7.50 -12.63
C GLN A 92 -17.57 6.49 -13.33
N LEU A 93 -17.53 5.21 -12.92
CA LEU A 93 -18.36 4.15 -13.48
C LEU A 93 -19.84 4.33 -13.11
N THR A 94 -20.12 4.83 -11.91
CA THR A 94 -21.47 5.14 -11.45
C THR A 94 -22.06 6.32 -12.22
N TYR A 95 -21.28 7.37 -12.47
CA TYR A 95 -21.72 8.52 -13.27
C TYR A 95 -21.98 8.17 -14.75
N ALA A 96 -21.32 7.13 -15.27
CA ALA A 96 -21.56 6.63 -16.62
C ALA A 96 -22.85 5.79 -16.75
N MET A 97 -23.51 5.44 -15.63
CA MET A 97 -24.76 4.70 -15.66
C MET A 97 -25.91 5.59 -16.15
N THR A 98 -26.84 5.01 -16.91
CA THR A 98 -28.00 5.71 -17.47
C THR A 98 -29.32 5.14 -16.96
N PHE A 99 -29.27 4.35 -15.89
CA PHE A 99 -30.42 3.62 -15.39
C PHE A 99 -31.48 4.54 -14.76
N ASP A 100 -32.68 4.48 -15.32
CA ASP A 100 -33.87 5.15 -14.81
C ASP A 100 -34.73 4.15 -14.03
N LEU A 101 -34.96 4.44 -12.74
CA LEU A 101 -35.76 3.63 -11.84
C LEU A 101 -37.24 3.54 -12.24
N ALA A 102 -37.81 4.59 -12.85
CA ALA A 102 -39.22 4.65 -13.21
C ALA A 102 -39.52 3.76 -14.41
N THR A 103 -38.68 3.83 -15.45
CA THR A 103 -38.82 3.02 -16.66
C THR A 103 -38.12 1.67 -16.56
N ARG A 104 -37.22 1.48 -15.59
CA ARG A 104 -36.32 0.33 -15.44
C ARG A 104 -35.46 0.08 -16.68
N THR A 105 -35.07 1.16 -17.37
CA THR A 105 -34.27 1.10 -18.59
C THR A 105 -32.97 1.88 -18.41
N GLY A 106 -31.96 1.54 -19.20
CA GLY A 106 -30.63 2.15 -19.14
C GLY A 106 -29.54 1.18 -18.71
N GLN A 107 -28.33 1.70 -18.51
CA GLN A 107 -27.14 0.90 -18.23
C GLN A 107 -26.73 1.01 -16.76
N VAL A 108 -26.35 -0.12 -16.16
CA VAL A 108 -25.79 -0.23 -14.80
C VAL A 108 -24.46 -0.97 -14.89
N VAL A 109 -23.43 -0.47 -14.20
CA VAL A 109 -22.16 -1.20 -14.05
C VAL A 109 -22.29 -2.16 -12.86
N VAL A 110 -22.01 -3.44 -13.08
CA VAL A 110 -22.09 -4.48 -12.04
C VAL A 110 -20.72 -5.10 -11.78
N ASN A 111 -20.36 -5.21 -10.50
CA ASN A 111 -19.22 -6.01 -10.09
C ASN A 111 -19.62 -7.48 -10.06
N THR A 112 -19.01 -8.29 -10.93
CA THR A 112 -19.26 -9.73 -11.01
C THR A 112 -18.03 -10.48 -10.54
N SER A 113 -18.19 -11.42 -9.62
CA SER A 113 -17.13 -12.30 -9.13
C SER A 113 -17.54 -13.75 -9.30
N PHE A 114 -16.61 -14.59 -9.73
CA PHE A 114 -16.83 -16.04 -9.89
C PHE A 114 -16.24 -16.78 -8.70
N VAL A 115 -17.05 -17.64 -8.08
CA VAL A 115 -16.65 -18.41 -6.90
C VAL A 115 -17.05 -19.87 -7.11
N PRO A 116 -16.18 -20.85 -6.75
CA PRO A 116 -16.56 -22.25 -6.77
C PRO A 116 -17.79 -22.50 -5.88
N PRO A 117 -18.79 -23.29 -6.32
CA PRO A 117 -20.03 -23.51 -5.57
C PRO A 117 -19.80 -23.99 -4.12
N ARG A 118 -18.78 -24.82 -3.92
CA ARG A 118 -18.43 -25.36 -2.60
C ARG A 118 -17.96 -24.26 -1.63
N ILE A 119 -17.11 -23.34 -2.08
CA ILE A 119 -16.61 -22.23 -1.27
C ILE A 119 -17.75 -21.26 -0.95
N LEU A 120 -18.65 -21.03 -1.91
CA LEU A 120 -19.84 -20.19 -1.69
C LEU A 120 -20.74 -20.80 -0.60
N ALA A 121 -21.01 -22.11 -0.67
CA ALA A 121 -21.82 -22.80 0.33
C ALA A 121 -21.19 -22.75 1.73
N GLU A 122 -19.87 -22.93 1.84
CA GLU A 122 -19.14 -22.89 3.13
C GLU A 122 -19.12 -21.50 3.78
N HIS A 123 -19.40 -20.43 3.03
CA HIS A 123 -19.30 -19.04 3.51
C HIS A 123 -20.58 -18.22 3.34
N LEU A 124 -21.67 -18.85 2.89
CA LEU A 124 -22.91 -18.17 2.53
C LEU A 124 -23.47 -17.35 3.69
N ASP A 125 -23.51 -17.92 4.90
CA ASP A 125 -24.04 -17.24 6.09
C ASP A 125 -23.30 -15.93 6.40
N LYS A 126 -21.96 -15.94 6.23
CA LYS A 126 -21.12 -14.76 6.44
C LYS A 126 -21.37 -13.71 5.36
N ILE A 127 -21.49 -14.15 4.11
CA ILE A 127 -21.79 -13.28 2.97
C ILE A 127 -23.14 -12.59 3.20
N CYS A 128 -24.19 -13.35 3.49
CA CYS A 128 -25.52 -12.80 3.78
C CYS A 128 -25.52 -11.82 4.95
N THR A 129 -24.76 -12.12 6.02
CA THR A 129 -24.64 -11.23 7.18
C THR A 129 -24.04 -9.86 6.82
N VAL A 130 -23.07 -9.82 5.90
CA VAL A 130 -22.47 -8.54 5.45
C VAL A 130 -23.47 -7.76 4.60
N PHE A 131 -24.10 -8.41 3.61
CA PHE A 131 -25.07 -7.74 2.72
C PHE A 131 -26.34 -7.27 3.44
N ALA A 132 -26.75 -7.94 4.51
CA ALA A 132 -27.89 -7.51 5.32
C ALA A 132 -27.65 -6.18 6.06
N LYS A 133 -26.39 -5.76 6.22
CA LYS A 133 -26.02 -4.52 6.94
C LYS A 133 -25.96 -3.27 6.05
N GLY A 134 -26.13 -3.42 4.74
CA GLY A 134 -26.04 -2.32 3.76
C GLY A 134 -24.61 -2.09 3.32
#